data_AF-A0A9N9BI70-F1
#
_entry.id   AF-A0A9N9BI70-F1
#
_cell.length_a   1.000
_cell.length_b   1.000
_cell.length_c   1.000
_cell.angle_alpha   90.00
_cell.angle_beta   90.00
_cell.angle_gamma   90.00
#
_symmetry.space_group_name_H-M   'P 1'
#
loop_
_entity.id
_entity.type
_entity.pdbx_description
1 polymer ?
#
loop_
_entity_poly.entity_id
_entity_poly.type
_entity_poly.pdbx_seq_one_letter_code
_entity_poly.pdbx_strand_id
1 'polypeptide(L)'
;MASTDPALLEAPMKQQLKHTAKDMAARSFSMAKNFAVVGAIFSGTECIIEGYRAKNDVYNGTAAGCITGAILAAKAGPQAAAIGCAGFAAFSAAIDLYLRRE
;
A
#
# COMPACT_ATOMS: atom_id res chain seq x y z
N MET A 1 6.62 -6.29 14.52
CA MET A 1 6.79 -6.69 15.94
C MET A 1 6.50 -5.49 16.82
N ALA A 2 5.43 -5.51 17.62
CA ALA A 2 5.26 -4.54 18.70
C ALA A 2 6.44 -4.68 19.68
N SER A 3 7.02 -3.57 20.10
CA SER A 3 8.08 -3.54 21.13
C SER A 3 7.51 -4.11 22.42
N THR A 4 7.65 -5.41 22.59
CA THR A 4 7.33 -6.16 23.80
C THR A 4 8.56 -6.18 24.68
N ASP A 5 9.03 -4.98 25.04
CA ASP A 5 10.09 -4.85 26.03
C ASP A 5 9.47 -5.15 27.41
N PRO A 6 9.88 -6.24 28.10
CA PRO A 6 9.32 -6.61 29.40
C PRO A 6 9.48 -5.48 30.43
N ALA A 7 10.55 -4.68 30.30
CA ALA A 7 10.81 -3.50 31.14
C ALA A 7 9.78 -2.36 30.98
N LEU A 8 9.06 -2.27 29.85
CA LEU A 8 8.03 -1.24 29.63
C LEU A 8 6.67 -1.63 30.21
N LEU A 9 6.42 -2.92 30.41
CA LEU A 9 5.19 -3.44 31.03
C LEU A 9 5.22 -3.27 32.56
N GLU A 10 6.41 -3.28 33.16
CA GLU A 10 6.62 -3.08 34.61
C GLU A 10 6.75 -1.60 35.00
N ALA A 11 6.88 -0.69 34.03
CA ALA A 11 6.96 0.75 34.26
C ALA A 11 5.60 1.35 34.66
N PRO A 12 5.55 2.48 35.41
CA PRO A 12 4.30 3.14 35.74
C PRO A 12 3.50 3.51 34.49
N MET A 13 2.18 3.27 34.53
CA MET A 13 1.25 3.38 33.37
C MET A 13 1.43 4.64 32.51
N LYS A 14 1.77 5.78 33.11
CA LYS A 14 2.02 7.04 32.38
C LYS A 14 3.24 6.97 31.45
N GLN A 15 4.31 6.30 31.86
CA GLN A 15 5.52 6.11 31.06
C GLN A 15 5.26 5.08 29.95
N GLN A 16 4.61 3.96 30.27
CA GLN A 16 4.21 2.95 29.29
C GLN A 16 3.35 3.56 28.19
N LEU A 17 2.29 4.31 28.55
CA LEU A 17 1.41 4.96 27.58
C LEU A 17 2.16 5.97 26.70
N LYS A 18 3.11 6.73 27.27
CA LYS A 18 3.95 7.68 26.53
C LYS A 18 4.89 6.97 25.55
N HIS A 19 5.47 5.84 25.94
CA HIS A 19 6.33 5.03 25.07
C HIS A 19 5.52 4.37 23.95
N THR A 20 4.37 3.78 24.27
CA THR A 20 3.45 3.20 23.27
C THR A 20 2.95 4.26 22.31
N ALA A 21 2.52 5.43 22.79
CA ALA A 21 2.08 6.52 21.92
C ALA A 21 3.20 7.00 20.98
N LYS A 22 4.44 7.09 21.46
CA LYS A 22 5.60 7.47 20.63
C LYS A 22 5.94 6.41 19.57
N ASP A 23 5.91 5.13 19.94
CA ASP A 23 6.13 4.02 18.99
C ASP A 23 5.00 3.94 17.96
N MET A 24 3.75 4.07 18.39
CA MET A 24 2.59 4.16 17.51
C MET A 24 2.74 5.31 16.52
N ALA A 25 3.10 6.51 16.99
CA ALA A 25 3.29 7.67 16.10
C ALA A 25 4.39 7.43 15.05
N ALA A 26 5.53 6.86 15.46
CA ALA A 26 6.62 6.55 14.54
C ALA A 26 6.20 5.53 13.47
N ARG A 27 5.48 4.48 13.87
CA ARG A 27 4.96 3.46 12.95
C ARG A 27 3.91 4.02 12.02
N SER A 28 2.96 4.80 12.53
CA SER A 28 1.92 5.47 11.74
C SER A 28 2.55 6.36 10.66
N PHE A 29 3.60 7.10 10.99
CA PHE A 29 4.31 7.93 10.02
C PHE A 29 5.02 7.10 8.94
N SER A 30 5.63 5.97 9.32
CA SER A 30 6.22 5.04 8.34
C SER A 30 5.16 4.42 7.42
N MET A 31 4.02 4.00 7.98
CA MET A 31 2.91 3.46 7.19
C MET A 31 2.34 4.51 6.23
N ALA A 32 2.13 5.74 6.70
CA ALA A 32 1.65 6.85 5.86
C ALA A 32 2.58 7.08 4.65
N LYS A 33 3.90 7.00 4.82
CA LYS A 33 4.85 7.09 3.70
C LYS A 33 4.68 5.96 2.70
N ASN A 34 4.52 4.72 3.17
CA ASN A 34 4.32 3.58 2.28
C ASN A 34 3.01 3.70 1.49
N PHE A 35 1.91 4.09 2.15
CA PHE A 35 0.64 4.35 1.47
C PHE A 35 0.72 5.49 0.46
N ALA A 36 1.43 6.57 0.80
CA ALA A 36 1.64 7.68 -0.13
C ALA A 36 2.38 7.23 -1.39
N VAL A 37 3.41 6.39 -1.25
CA VAL A 37 4.15 5.83 -2.41
C VAL A 37 3.24 4.95 -3.26
N VAL A 38 2.49 4.02 -2.65
CA VAL A 38 1.56 3.14 -3.37
C VAL A 38 0.51 3.96 -4.13
N GLY A 39 -0.14 4.92 -3.46
CA GLY A 39 -1.17 5.76 -4.06
C GLY A 39 -0.62 6.67 -5.17
N ALA A 40 0.56 7.25 -5.00
CA ALA A 40 1.19 8.09 -6.02
C ALA A 40 1.50 7.29 -7.30
N ILE A 41 2.02 6.07 -7.17
CA ILE A 41 2.31 5.22 -8.33
C ILE A 41 1.00 4.77 -8.99
N PHE A 42 0.01 4.32 -8.21
CA PHE A 42 -1.27 3.86 -8.74
C PHE A 42 -2.00 4.96 -9.50
N SER A 43 -2.30 6.09 -8.84
CA SER A 43 -3.05 7.19 -9.48
C SER A 43 -2.27 7.84 -10.61
N GLY A 44 -0.93 7.93 -10.49
CA GLY A 44 -0.09 8.44 -11.56
C GLY A 44 -0.10 7.53 -12.80
N THR A 45 0.01 6.21 -12.61
CA THR A 45 -0.01 5.25 -13.73
C THR A 45 -1.38 5.18 -14.40
N GLU A 46 -2.45 5.16 -13.61
CA GLU A 46 -3.81 5.20 -14.13
C GLU A 46 -4.05 6.47 -14.96
N CYS A 47 -3.68 7.64 -14.44
CA CYS A 47 -3.82 8.92 -15.15
C CYS A 47 -3.05 8.94 -16.48
N ILE A 48 -1.83 8.39 -16.52
CA ILE A 48 -1.04 8.28 -17.76
C ILE A 48 -1.72 7.35 -18.76
N ILE A 49 -2.22 6.20 -18.32
CA ILE A 49 -2.89 5.22 -19.19
C ILE A 49 -4.20 5.80 -19.74
N GLU A 50 -4.99 6.45 -18.88
CA GLU A 50 -6.24 7.10 -19.28
C GLU A 50 -5.97 8.25 -20.25
N GLY A 51 -4.97 9.09 -19.98
CA GLY A 51 -4.56 10.16 -20.87
C GLY A 51 -4.11 9.66 -22.25
N TYR A 52 -3.47 8.49 -22.32
CA TYR A 52 -3.05 7.88 -23.59
C TYR A 52 -4.19 7.18 -24.34
N ARG A 53 -5.06 6.44 -23.63
CA ARG A 53 -6.14 5.63 -24.23
C ARG A 53 -7.44 6.41 -24.44
N ALA A 54 -7.62 7.54 -23.76
CA ALA A 54 -8.86 8.33 -23.71
C ALA A 54 -10.10 7.49 -23.35
N LYS A 55 -9.93 6.48 -22.49
CA LYS A 55 -10.99 5.59 -22.00
C LYS A 55 -10.79 5.35 -20.52
N ASN A 56 -11.86 5.32 -19.74
CA ASN A 56 -11.86 4.93 -18.33
C ASN A 56 -12.59 3.59 -18.15
N ASP A 57 -11.85 2.49 -18.26
CA ASP A 57 -12.32 1.12 -18.12
C ASP A 57 -11.58 0.36 -17.00
N VAL A 58 -12.11 -0.80 -16.60
CA VAL A 58 -11.53 -1.68 -15.56
C VAL A 58 -10.09 -2.10 -15.91
N TYR A 59 -9.74 -2.10 -17.20
CA TYR A 59 -8.39 -2.42 -17.65
C TYR A 59 -7.37 -1.37 -17.22
N ASN A 60 -7.75 -0.09 -17.09
CA ASN A 60 -6.86 0.95 -16.58
C ASN A 60 -6.46 0.68 -15.13
N GLY A 61 -7.43 0.47 -14.24
CA GLY A 61 -7.18 0.16 -12.83
C GLY A 61 -6.41 -1.15 -12.65
N THR A 62 -6.72 -2.17 -13.46
CA THR A 62 -5.99 -3.45 -13.44
C THR A 62 -4.52 -3.29 -13.88
N ALA A 63 -4.27 -2.54 -14.96
CA ALA A 63 -2.92 -2.28 -15.46
C ALA A 63 -2.12 -1.39 -14.51
N ALA A 64 -2.73 -0.32 -13.98
CA ALA A 64 -2.14 0.54 -12.95
C ALA A 64 -1.80 -0.26 -11.69
N GLY A 65 -2.70 -1.15 -11.26
CA GLY A 65 -2.49 -2.09 -10.16
C GLY A 65 -1.28 -3.00 -10.41
N CYS A 66 -1.23 -3.66 -11.58
CA CYS A 66 -0.08 -4.51 -11.94
C CYS A 66 1.24 -3.73 -11.91
N ILE A 67 1.30 -2.56 -12.54
CA ILE A 67 2.51 -1.74 -12.62
C ILE A 67 2.94 -1.31 -11.22
N THR A 68 1.99 -0.86 -10.40
CA THR A 68 2.25 -0.48 -9.00
C THR A 68 2.85 -1.65 -8.23
N GLY A 69 2.16 -2.81 -8.22
CA GLY A 69 2.62 -4.01 -7.53
C GLY A 69 3.98 -4.52 -8.02
N ALA A 70 4.24 -4.46 -9.33
CA ALA A 70 5.52 -4.82 -9.91
C ALA A 70 6.65 -3.89 -9.45
N ILE A 71 6.43 -2.57 -9.48
CA ILE A 71 7.44 -1.57 -9.07
C ILE A 71 7.79 -1.73 -7.59
N LEU A 72 6.78 -1.90 -6.73
CA LEU A 72 6.97 -2.08 -5.29
C LEU A 72 7.77 -3.34 -4.96
N ALA A 73 7.53 -4.44 -5.69
CA ALA A 73 8.22 -5.70 -5.47
C ALA A 73 9.48 -5.90 -6.34
N ALA A 74 9.82 -4.97 -7.22
CA ALA A 74 10.93 -5.10 -8.18
C ALA A 74 12.28 -5.40 -7.49
N LYS A 75 12.53 -4.77 -6.33
CA LYS A 75 13.78 -4.97 -5.57
C LYS A 75 13.90 -6.36 -4.95
N ALA A 76 12.79 -7.06 -4.77
CA ALA A 76 12.76 -8.42 -4.22
C ALA A 76 12.95 -9.51 -5.31
N GLY A 77 13.15 -9.11 -6.57
CA GLY A 77 13.41 -9.99 -7.70
C GLY A 77 12.21 -10.19 -8.64
N PRO A 78 12.42 -10.85 -9.79
CA PRO A 78 11.42 -10.95 -10.85
C PRO A 78 10.19 -11.77 -10.45
N GLN A 79 10.36 -12.83 -9.64
CA GLN A 79 9.24 -13.61 -9.15
C GLN A 79 8.36 -12.81 -8.18
N ALA A 80 8.98 -12.02 -7.29
CA ALA A 80 8.26 -11.15 -6.39
C ALA A 80 7.51 -10.05 -7.16
N ALA A 81 8.13 -9.48 -8.20
CA ALA A 81 7.47 -8.51 -9.09
C ALA A 81 6.27 -9.11 -9.82
N ALA A 82 6.37 -10.34 -10.33
CA ALA A 82 5.27 -11.03 -10.99
C ALA A 82 4.10 -11.30 -10.03
N ILE A 83 4.39 -11.79 -8.82
CA ILE A 83 3.37 -12.00 -7.78
C ILE A 83 2.76 -10.68 -7.34
N GLY A 84 3.57 -9.63 -7.16
CA GLY A 84 3.13 -8.28 -6.82
C GLY A 84 2.20 -7.70 -7.88
N CYS A 85 2.55 -7.81 -9.16
CA CYS A 85 1.68 -7.43 -10.28
C CYS A 85 0.36 -8.19 -10.23
N ALA A 86 0.40 -9.53 -10.15
CA ALA A 86 -0.81 -10.35 -10.16
C ALA A 86 -1.75 -10.00 -8.99
N GLY A 87 -1.20 -9.85 -7.78
CA GLY A 87 -1.96 -9.51 -6.58
C GLY A 87 -2.61 -8.14 -6.65
N PHE A 88 -1.85 -7.10 -7.00
CA PHE A 88 -2.39 -5.74 -7.12
C PHE A 88 -3.34 -5.60 -8.31
N ALA A 89 -3.08 -6.26 -9.44
CA ALA A 89 -3.99 -6.29 -10.57
C ALA A 89 -5.35 -6.91 -10.19
N ALA A 90 -5.33 -8.07 -9.54
CA ALA A 90 -6.55 -8.74 -9.09
C ALA A 90 -7.33 -7.89 -8.07
N PHE A 91 -6.63 -7.26 -7.12
CA PHE A 91 -7.26 -6.37 -6.15
C PHE A 91 -7.89 -5.15 -6.81
N SER A 92 -7.17 -4.46 -7.69
CA SER A 92 -7.70 -3.29 -8.41
C SER A 92 -8.89 -3.65 -9.30
N ALA A 93 -8.83 -4.78 -10.02
CA ALA A 93 -9.95 -5.27 -10.81
C ALA A 93 -11.18 -5.56 -9.94
N ALA A 94 -11.00 -6.19 -8.78
CA ALA A 94 -12.10 -6.48 -7.86
C ALA A 94 -12.75 -5.20 -7.32
N ILE A 95 -11.95 -4.19 -6.95
CA ILE A 95 -12.46 -2.90 -6.46
C ILE A 95 -13.19 -2.15 -7.58
N ASP A 96 -12.64 -2.08 -8.79
CA ASP A 96 -13.30 -1.43 -9.92
C ASP A 96 -14.62 -2.12 -10.28
N LEU A 97 -14.66 -3.45 -10.26
CA LEU A 97 -15.88 -4.21 -10.51
C LEU A 97 -16.92 -3.99 -9.40
N TYR A 98 -16.50 -3.87 -8.15
CA TYR A 98 -17.38 -3.56 -7.04
C TYR A 98 -17.98 -2.16 -7.16
N LEU A 99 -17.13 -1.14 -7.35
CA LEU A 99 -17.55 0.25 -7.45
C LEU A 99 -18.39 0.56 -8.69
N ARG A 100 -18.24 -0.20 -9.78
CA ARG A 100 -19.04 -0.06 -11.00
C ARG A 100 -20.34 -0.85 -10.98
N ARG A 101 -20.54 -1.73 -9.98
CA ARG A 101 -21.75 -2.56 -9.84
C ARG A 101 -22.85 -1.85 -9.03
N GLU A 102 -22.47 -0.84 -8.27
CA GLU A 102 -23.34 0.12 -7.57
C GLU A 102 -23.60 1.33 -8.49
#